data_AF-A0A563CN80-F1
#
_entry.id   AF-A0A563CN80-F1
#
_cell.length_a   1.000
_cell.length_b   1.000
_cell.length_c   1.000
_cell.angle_alpha   90.00
_cell.angle_beta   90.00
_cell.angle_gamma   90.00
#
_symmetry.space_group_name_H-M   'P 1'
#
loop_
_entity.id
_entity.type
_entity.pdbx_description
1 polymer ?
#
loop_
_entity_poly.entity_id
_entity_poly.type
_entity_poly.pdbx_seq_one_letter_code
_entity_poly.pdbx_strand_id
1 'polypeptide(L)'
;MKKLLIAALVSLGIVVAPLAMDAPVLADAKSEVTSGVSSVNDGNSTDLPSFITNIVNILLFLAGAVAVIVIIIGGIRYVMSSGDAGQVQSAKNTILYAVIGLIVVIMAYAIVNFVVTNVAK
;
A
#
# COMPACT_ATOMS: atom_id res chain seq x y z
N MET A 1 9.53 -11.43 37.94
CA MET A 1 9.35 -11.97 36.57
C MET A 1 7.93 -11.87 36.00
N LYS A 2 6.87 -11.66 36.80
CA LYS A 2 5.50 -11.46 36.28
C LYS A 2 5.19 -10.01 35.84
N LYS A 3 5.97 -9.03 36.32
CA LYS A 3 5.80 -7.60 36.01
C LYS A 3 6.33 -7.18 34.61
N LEU A 4 7.06 -8.06 33.91
CA LEU A 4 7.57 -7.80 32.56
C LEU A 4 6.56 -8.15 31.44
N LEU A 5 5.54 -8.97 31.72
CA LEU A 5 4.52 -9.33 30.72
C LEU A 5 3.43 -8.25 30.52
N ILE A 6 3.13 -7.47 31.57
CA ILE A 6 2.15 -6.37 31.48
C ILE A 6 2.72 -5.18 30.70
N ALA A 7 4.03 -4.95 30.76
CA ALA A 7 4.71 -3.91 29.97
C ALA A 7 4.71 -4.20 28.45
N ALA A 8 4.55 -5.45 28.02
CA ALA A 8 4.50 -5.84 26.61
C ALA A 8 3.09 -5.75 25.98
N LEU A 9 2.03 -5.68 26.80
CA LEU A 9 0.64 -5.58 26.34
C LEU A 9 0.10 -4.14 26.34
N VAL A 10 0.76 -3.20 27.06
CA VAL A 10 0.32 -1.81 27.20
C VAL A 10 0.89 -0.88 26.10
N SER A 11 1.86 -1.33 25.29
CA SER A 11 2.30 -0.60 24.08
C SER A 11 1.27 -0.63 22.92
N LEU A 12 0.13 -1.29 23.11
CA LEU A 12 -1.01 -1.32 22.18
C LEU A 12 -2.21 -0.48 22.68
N GLY A 13 -2.05 0.42 23.65
CA GLY A 13 -3.15 1.23 24.17
C GLY A 13 -2.76 2.69 24.40
N ILE A 14 -3.42 3.58 23.66
CA ILE A 14 -3.60 5.02 23.88
C ILE A 14 -3.27 5.52 25.31
N VAL A 15 -2.30 6.43 25.43
CA VAL A 15 -2.21 7.41 26.53
C VAL A 15 -1.76 8.77 25.95
N VAL A 16 -2.52 9.79 26.32
CA VAL A 16 -2.48 11.18 25.85
C VAL A 16 -1.74 12.10 26.86
N ALA A 17 -0.77 12.88 26.35
CA ALA A 17 -0.34 14.28 26.67
C ALA A 17 0.14 14.68 28.10
N PRO A 18 0.79 15.86 28.34
CA PRO A 18 1.02 17.02 27.44
C PRO A 18 2.45 17.67 27.47
N LEU A 19 2.60 18.75 26.69
CA LEU A 19 3.54 19.91 26.84
C LEU A 19 4.78 19.98 25.91
N ALA A 20 4.58 20.44 24.67
CA ALA A 20 5.45 21.44 24.05
C ALA A 20 4.63 22.21 22.99
N MET A 21 4.77 23.52 23.03
CA MET A 21 3.98 24.52 22.34
C MET A 21 4.59 24.72 20.95
N ASP A 22 3.86 24.38 19.89
CA ASP A 22 3.93 25.05 18.59
C ASP A 22 2.61 24.78 17.84
N ALA A 23 1.87 25.85 17.57
CA ALA A 23 0.64 25.84 16.79
C ALA A 23 0.96 25.43 15.32
N PRO A 24 0.11 24.63 14.65
CA PRO A 24 -1.23 25.05 14.30
C PRO A 24 -2.29 23.98 14.58
N VAL A 25 -3.05 24.15 15.66
CA VAL A 25 -4.28 23.38 15.97
C VAL A 25 -5.46 23.85 15.08
N LEU A 26 -5.19 24.09 13.80
CA LEU A 26 -6.21 24.30 12.76
C LEU A 26 -6.06 23.30 11.60
N ALA A 27 -4.95 22.56 11.52
CA ALA A 27 -4.73 21.58 10.45
C ALA A 27 -5.45 20.24 10.71
N ASP A 28 -5.66 19.87 11.98
CA ASP A 28 -6.23 18.56 12.33
C ASP A 28 -7.76 18.54 12.29
N ALA A 29 -8.43 19.63 12.67
CA ALA A 29 -9.88 19.72 12.57
C ALA A 29 -10.36 19.63 11.11
N LYS A 30 -9.57 20.13 10.15
CA LYS A 30 -9.87 19.95 8.73
C LYS A 30 -9.61 18.50 8.30
N SER A 31 -8.63 17.81 8.85
CA SER A 31 -8.33 16.40 8.53
C SER A 31 -9.40 15.45 9.08
N GLU A 32 -9.85 15.67 10.32
CA GLU A 32 -10.94 14.89 10.96
C GLU A 32 -12.30 15.21 10.35
N VAL A 33 -12.59 16.48 10.05
CA VAL A 33 -13.81 16.86 9.32
C VAL A 33 -13.74 16.35 7.88
N THR A 34 -12.58 16.35 7.21
CA THR A 34 -12.44 15.79 5.85
C THR A 34 -12.62 14.28 5.84
N SER A 35 -12.06 13.56 6.81
CA SER A 35 -12.25 12.11 6.95
C SER A 35 -13.67 11.75 7.38
N GLY A 36 -14.32 12.59 8.20
CA GLY A 36 -15.74 12.49 8.55
C GLY A 36 -16.69 12.77 7.38
N VAL A 37 -16.44 13.80 6.56
CA VAL A 37 -17.25 14.06 5.35
C VAL A 37 -16.95 13.08 4.22
N SER A 38 -15.77 12.45 4.19
CA SER A 38 -15.47 11.37 3.24
C SER A 38 -16.26 10.10 3.58
N SER A 39 -16.35 9.77 4.87
CA SER A 39 -17.12 8.63 5.37
C SER A 39 -18.64 8.85 5.38
N VAL A 40 -19.10 10.11 5.29
CA VAL A 40 -20.52 10.45 5.08
C VAL A 40 -20.88 10.62 3.59
N ASN A 41 -19.91 10.94 2.72
CA ASN A 41 -20.09 10.87 1.25
C ASN A 41 -19.98 9.43 0.70
N ASP A 42 -19.62 8.45 1.52
CA ASP A 42 -20.00 7.04 1.34
C ASP A 42 -21.51 6.91 1.61
N GLY A 43 -22.29 7.60 0.78
CA GLY A 43 -23.74 7.61 0.84
C GLY A 43 -24.22 6.17 0.92
N ASN A 44 -25.08 5.91 1.90
CA ASN A 44 -25.67 4.63 2.18
C ASN A 44 -26.55 4.17 1.00
N SER A 45 -25.88 3.71 -0.05
CA SER A 45 -26.32 3.16 -1.30
C SER A 45 -25.27 2.11 -1.65
N THR A 46 -25.69 1.01 -2.22
CA THR A 46 -24.83 -0.08 -2.67
C THR A 46 -23.88 0.40 -3.77
N ASP A 47 -22.82 1.11 -3.40
CA ASP A 47 -21.87 1.72 -4.31
C ASP A 47 -20.84 0.68 -4.75
N LEU A 48 -21.28 -0.16 -5.70
CA LEU A 48 -20.42 -1.02 -6.52
C LEU A 48 -19.06 -0.37 -6.88
N PRO A 49 -18.99 0.93 -7.24
CA PRO A 49 -17.73 1.57 -7.60
C PRO A 49 -16.75 1.74 -6.42
N SER A 50 -17.26 2.05 -5.22
CA SER A 50 -16.43 2.21 -4.02
C SER A 50 -15.87 0.85 -3.56
N PHE A 51 -16.71 -0.18 -3.60
CA PHE A 51 -16.29 -1.56 -3.30
C PHE A 51 -15.21 -2.07 -4.26
N ILE A 52 -15.38 -1.85 -5.58
CA ILE A 52 -14.40 -2.24 -6.59
C ILE A 52 -13.07 -1.48 -6.40
N THR A 53 -13.14 -0.17 -6.13
CA THR A 53 -11.94 0.65 -5.94
C THR A 53 -11.16 0.22 -4.69
N ASN A 54 -11.86 -0.10 -3.60
CA ASN A 54 -11.24 -0.58 -2.37
C ASN A 54 -10.52 -1.93 -2.55
N ILE A 55 -11.15 -2.88 -3.26
CA ILE A 55 -10.52 -4.15 -3.63
C ILE A 55 -9.29 -3.92 -4.48
N VAL A 56 -9.37 -3.07 -5.50
CA VAL A 56 -8.23 -2.81 -6.37
C VAL A 56 -7.08 -2.21 -5.56
N ASN A 57 -7.34 -1.28 -4.65
CA ASN A 57 -6.30 -0.69 -3.81
C ASN A 57 -5.59 -1.72 -2.91
N ILE A 58 -6.33 -2.66 -2.32
CA ILE A 58 -5.72 -3.74 -1.52
C ILE A 58 -4.87 -4.68 -2.39
N LEU A 59 -5.34 -4.99 -3.60
CA LEU A 59 -4.59 -5.80 -4.58
C LEU A 59 -3.32 -5.08 -5.04
N LEU A 60 -3.38 -3.76 -5.28
CA LEU A 60 -2.22 -2.96 -5.67
C LEU A 60 -1.14 -2.97 -4.58
N PHE A 61 -1.54 -2.82 -3.32
CA PHE A 61 -0.60 -2.85 -2.20
C PHE A 61 0.10 -4.21 -2.09
N LEU A 62 -0.66 -5.30 -2.18
CA LEU A 62 -0.12 -6.65 -2.15
C LEU A 62 0.77 -6.94 -3.37
N ALA A 63 0.34 -6.55 -4.57
CA ALA A 63 1.10 -6.71 -5.80
C ALA A 63 2.41 -5.92 -5.77
N GLY A 64 2.39 -4.69 -5.25
CA GLY A 64 3.59 -3.87 -5.05
C GLY A 64 4.57 -4.52 -4.09
N ALA A 65 4.09 -5.03 -2.95
CA ALA A 65 4.92 -5.74 -1.98
C ALA A 65 5.57 -7.00 -2.59
N VAL A 66 4.80 -7.81 -3.32
CA VAL A 66 5.31 -9.00 -4.02
C VAL A 66 6.33 -8.62 -5.10
N ALA A 67 6.08 -7.58 -5.88
CA ALA A 67 7.00 -7.11 -6.91
C ALA A 67 8.38 -6.76 -6.32
N VAL A 68 8.42 -6.06 -5.18
CA VAL A 68 9.67 -5.73 -4.49
C VAL A 68 10.43 -7.00 -4.08
N ILE A 69 9.74 -7.98 -3.49
CA ILE A 69 10.36 -9.26 -3.07
C ILE A 69 10.98 -9.99 -4.27
N VAL A 70 10.25 -10.08 -5.39
CA VAL A 70 10.74 -10.77 -6.60
C VAL A 70 11.94 -10.04 -7.20
N ILE A 71 11.95 -8.71 -7.20
CA ILE A 71 13.10 -7.91 -7.66
C ILE A 71 14.32 -8.16 -6.78
N ILE A 72 14.15 -8.22 -5.46
CA ILE A 72 15.26 -8.51 -4.52
C ILE A 72 15.84 -9.90 -4.81
N ILE A 73 15.01 -10.94 -4.96
CA ILE A 73 15.47 -12.29 -5.26
C ILE A 73 16.20 -12.34 -6.62
N GLY A 74 15.65 -11.68 -7.64
CA GLY A 74 16.28 -11.55 -8.95
C GLY A 74 17.63 -10.82 -8.88
N GLY A 75 17.71 -9.76 -8.08
CA GLY A 75 18.93 -8.98 -7.86
C GLY A 75 20.01 -9.76 -7.14
N ILE A 76 19.68 -10.47 -6.07
CA ILE A 76 20.63 -11.34 -5.36
C ILE A 76 21.16 -12.42 -6.30
N ARG A 77 20.27 -13.05 -7.09
CA ARG A 77 20.68 -14.08 -8.06
C ARG A 77 21.57 -13.49 -9.16
N TYR A 78 21.31 -12.26 -9.60
CA TYR A 78 22.13 -11.57 -10.60
C TYR A 78 23.56 -11.34 -10.09
N VAL A 79 23.71 -10.85 -8.85
CA VAL A 79 25.03 -10.61 -8.24
C VAL A 79 25.76 -11.93 -7.98
N MET A 80 25.07 -12.98 -7.54
CA MET A 80 25.66 -14.29 -7.25
C MET A 80 26.04 -15.08 -8.51
N SER A 81 25.53 -14.69 -9.69
CA SER A 81 25.76 -15.42 -10.95
C SER A 81 27.22 -15.47 -11.40
N SER A 82 28.13 -14.69 -10.79
CA SER A 82 29.59 -14.82 -10.95
C SER A 82 30.10 -14.85 -12.40
N GLY A 83 29.36 -14.25 -13.33
CA GLY A 83 29.70 -14.20 -14.76
C GLY A 83 29.21 -15.38 -15.60
N ASP A 84 28.52 -16.38 -15.02
CA ASP A 84 27.85 -17.42 -15.80
C ASP A 84 26.70 -16.80 -16.63
N ALA A 85 26.82 -16.87 -17.96
CA ALA A 85 25.89 -16.21 -18.87
C ALA A 85 24.44 -16.72 -18.71
N GLY A 86 24.25 -18.00 -18.38
CA GLY A 86 22.92 -18.61 -18.21
C GLY A 86 22.23 -18.10 -16.95
N GLN A 87 22.96 -18.06 -15.83
CA GLN A 87 22.47 -17.56 -14.56
C GLN A 87 22.20 -16.05 -14.61
N VAL A 88 23.10 -15.30 -15.25
CA VAL A 88 22.93 -13.86 -15.49
C VAL A 88 21.68 -13.60 -16.34
N GLN A 89 21.51 -14.30 -17.45
CA GLN A 89 20.34 -14.12 -18.32
C GLN A 89 19.05 -14.46 -17.58
N SER A 90 19.05 -15.57 -16.83
CA SER A 90 17.89 -16.00 -16.05
C SER A 90 17.54 -14.97 -14.98
N ALA A 91 18.52 -14.40 -14.27
CA ALA A 91 18.28 -13.37 -13.27
C ALA A 91 17.74 -12.07 -13.89
N LYS A 92 18.29 -11.65 -15.03
CA LYS A 92 17.77 -10.51 -15.80
C LYS A 92 16.32 -10.72 -16.23
N ASN A 93 15.99 -11.92 -16.75
CA ASN A 93 14.63 -12.24 -17.16
C ASN A 93 13.65 -12.18 -15.96
N THR A 94 14.06 -12.68 -14.79
CA THR A 94 13.23 -12.58 -13.57
C THR A 94 12.94 -11.14 -13.19
N ILE A 95 13.95 -10.26 -13.21
CA ILE A 95 13.77 -8.82 -12.92
C ILE A 95 12.86 -8.19 -13.98
N LEU A 96 13.08 -8.50 -15.25
CA LEU A 96 12.31 -7.95 -16.36
C LEU A 96 10.82 -8.32 -16.24
N TYR A 97 10.50 -9.57 -15.92
CA TYR A 97 9.12 -9.99 -15.69
C TYR A 97 8.49 -9.32 -14.46
N ALA A 98 9.26 -9.11 -13.39
CA ALA A 98 8.77 -8.38 -12.22
C ALA A 98 8.44 -6.92 -12.55
N VAL A 99 9.27 -6.26 -13.35
CA VAL A 99 9.03 -4.88 -13.82
C VAL A 99 7.80 -4.81 -14.74
N ILE A 100 7.66 -5.75 -15.68
CA ILE A 100 6.46 -5.81 -16.53
C ILE A 100 5.21 -6.00 -15.67
N GLY A 101 5.25 -6.90 -14.68
CA GLY A 101 4.14 -7.11 -13.75
C GLY A 101 3.74 -5.83 -13.02
N LEU A 102 4.72 -5.07 -12.53
CA LEU A 102 4.46 -3.78 -11.88
C LEU A 102 3.81 -2.76 -12.82
N ILE A 103 4.27 -2.69 -14.08
CA ILE A 103 3.67 -1.81 -15.09
C ILE A 103 2.20 -2.20 -15.36
N VAL A 104 1.92 -3.49 -15.49
CA VAL A 104 0.55 -4.00 -15.71
C VAL A 104 -0.37 -3.63 -14.55
N VAL A 105 0.12 -3.74 -13.32
CA VAL A 105 -0.60 -3.37 -12.09
C VAL A 105 -0.97 -1.88 -12.08
N ILE A 106 -0.05 -1.00 -12.48
CA ILE A 106 -0.30 0.45 -12.59
C ILE A 106 -1.34 0.73 -13.69
N MET A 107 -1.25 0.05 -14.82
CA MET A 107 -2.22 0.21 -15.92
C MET A 107 -3.62 -0.29 -15.53
N ALA A 108 -3.70 -1.40 -14.79
CA ALA A 108 -4.97 -1.92 -14.30
C ALA A 108 -5.70 -0.91 -13.40
N TYR A 109 -4.96 -0.22 -12.52
CA TYR A 109 -5.54 0.86 -11.70
C TYR A 109 -6.13 1.99 -12.54
N ALA A 110 -5.40 2.45 -13.55
CA ALA A 110 -5.85 3.52 -14.44
C ALA A 110 -7.14 3.12 -15.18
N ILE A 111 -7.23 1.87 -15.66
CA ILE A 111 -8.42 1.34 -16.34
C ILE A 111 -9.61 1.28 -15.38
N VAL A 112 -9.42 0.76 -14.16
CA VAL A 112 -10.50 0.67 -13.17
C VAL A 112 -11.05 2.06 -12.85
N ASN A 113 -10.17 3.03 -12.58
CA ASN A 113 -10.58 4.39 -12.28
C ASN A 113 -11.29 5.05 -13.48
N PHE A 114 -10.83 4.76 -14.71
CA PHE A 114 -11.49 5.22 -15.92
C PHE A 114 -12.92 4.65 -16.07
N VAL A 115 -13.12 3.35 -15.81
CA VAL A 115 -14.44 2.72 -15.88
C VAL A 115 -15.36 3.28 -14.79
N VAL A 116 -14.88 3.38 -13.55
CA VAL A 116 -15.65 3.95 -12.44
C VAL A 116 -16.07 5.39 -12.74
N THR A 117 -15.16 6.22 -13.25
CA THR A 117 -15.42 7.64 -13.49
C THR A 117 -16.36 7.90 -14.68
N ASN A 118 -16.25 7.10 -15.75
CA ASN A 118 -16.96 7.36 -17.01
C ASN A 118 -18.19 6.48 -17.23
N VAL A 119 -18.27 5.31 -16.59
CA VAL A 119 -19.34 4.32 -16.82
C VAL A 119 -20.28 4.19 -15.60
N ALA A 120 -19.79 4.39 -14.38
CA ALA A 120 -20.62 4.30 -13.17
C ALA A 120 -21.33 5.61 -12.78
N LYS A 121 -21.42 6.56 -13.72
CA LYS A 121 -22.09 7.84 -13.57
C LYS A 121 -23.51 7.80 -14.12
#